data_AF-T1A3N9-F1
#
_entry.id   AF-T1A3N9-F1
#
_cell.length_a   1.000
_cell.length_b   1.000
_cell.length_c   1.000
_cell.angle_alpha   90.00
_cell.angle_beta   90.00
_cell.angle_gamma   90.00
#
_symmetry.space_group_name_H-M   'P 1'
#
loop_
_entity.id
_entity.type
_entity.pdbx_description
1 polymer ?
#
loop_
_entity_poly.entity_id
_entity_poly.type
_entity_poly.pdbx_seq_one_letter_code
_entity_poly.pdbx_strand_id
1 'polypeptide(L)'
;MTAPLFNGREPFFLAADKVQVKYEMLRAHVVDGLTATSVAEQHGYSRAAFYLILDAFEEAGMHGLLDERRGRRGPVKLTPEVLQFLSSADPTLSGARLAAQIEERFGLSLHRRTVERARR
;
A
#
# COMPACT_ATOMS: atom_id res chain seq x y z
N MET A 1 16.98 -6.12 -13.16
CA MET A 1 16.59 -5.10 -14.15
C MET A 1 17.68 -5.03 -15.21
N THR A 2 17.33 -4.95 -16.49
CA THR A 2 18.26 -4.93 -17.64
C THR A 2 18.08 -3.69 -18.53
N ALA A 3 17.18 -2.77 -18.17
CA ALA A 3 16.97 -1.51 -18.86
C ALA A 3 18.28 -0.70 -18.99
N PRO A 4 18.68 -0.26 -20.21
CA PRO A 4 20.00 0.34 -20.45
C PRO A 4 20.33 1.58 -19.63
N LEU A 5 19.32 2.40 -19.29
CA LEU A 5 19.50 3.63 -18.52
C LEU A 5 19.93 3.36 -17.07
N PHE A 6 19.52 2.23 -16.49
CA PHE A 6 19.77 1.89 -15.09
C PHE A 6 20.98 0.96 -14.90
N ASN A 7 22.07 1.25 -15.62
CA ASN A 7 23.31 0.45 -15.62
C ASN A 7 24.36 0.92 -14.59
N GLY A 8 24.07 1.98 -13.82
CA GLY A 8 24.96 2.54 -12.79
C GLY A 8 26.11 3.41 -13.29
N ARG A 9 26.20 3.69 -14.60
CA ARG A 9 27.23 4.58 -15.17
C ARG A 9 26.86 6.05 -15.10
N GLU A 10 25.57 6.36 -15.26
CA GLU A 10 25.04 7.72 -15.24
C GLU A 10 24.35 7.99 -13.89
N PRO A 11 24.85 8.93 -13.06
CA PRO A 11 24.27 9.24 -11.76
C PRO A 11 22.81 9.72 -11.82
N PHE A 12 22.38 10.28 -12.95
CA PHE A 12 21.00 10.73 -13.13
C PHE A 12 19.98 9.59 -13.05
N PHE A 13 20.32 8.38 -13.51
CA PHE A 13 19.40 7.23 -13.53
C PHE A 13 19.67 6.27 -12.36
N LEU A 14 18.87 6.39 -11.31
CA LEU A 14 19.02 5.64 -10.07
C LEU A 14 18.12 4.40 -10.08
N ALA A 15 18.71 3.21 -10.19
CA ALA A 15 17.97 1.94 -10.14
C ALA A 15 17.18 1.74 -8.82
N ALA A 16 17.58 2.43 -7.75
CA ALA A 16 16.89 2.42 -6.47
C ALA A 16 15.65 3.35 -6.43
N ASP A 17 15.57 4.32 -7.35
CA ASP A 17 14.41 5.21 -7.47
C ASP A 17 13.31 4.53 -8.29
N LYS A 18 12.35 3.94 -7.58
CA LYS A 18 11.23 3.25 -8.22
C LYS A 18 10.34 4.16 -9.06
N VAL A 19 10.21 5.43 -8.69
CA VAL A 19 9.38 6.38 -9.44
C VAL A 19 10.03 6.60 -10.80
N GLN A 20 11.34 6.83 -10.82
CA GLN A 20 12.11 6.98 -12.06
C GLN A 20 12.06 5.71 -12.92
N VAL A 21 12.24 4.53 -12.31
CA VAL A 21 12.16 3.24 -13.03
C VAL A 21 10.78 3.05 -13.67
N LYS A 22 9.69 3.33 -12.95
CA LYS A 22 8.32 3.22 -13.49
C LYS A 22 8.09 4.23 -14.62
N TYR A 23 8.56 5.47 -14.44
CA TYR A 23 8.42 6.51 -15.46
C TYR A 23 9.15 6.13 -16.75
N GLU A 24 10.42 5.73 -16.67
CA GLU A 24 11.20 5.34 -17.87
C GLU A 24 10.65 4.09 -18.55
N MET A 25 10.07 3.16 -17.78
CA MET A 25 9.34 2.02 -18.34
C MET A 25 8.14 2.47 -19.20
N LEU A 26 7.31 3.37 -18.68
CA LEU A 26 6.15 3.91 -19.41
C LEU A 26 6.59 4.76 -20.61
N ARG A 27 7.58 5.63 -20.41
CA ARG A 27 8.14 6.48 -21.47
C ARG A 27 8.69 5.63 -22.62
N ALA A 28 9.42 4.55 -22.33
CA ALA A 28 9.95 3.66 -23.37
C ALA A 28 8.85 2.96 -24.18
N HIS A 29 7.69 2.68 -23.57
CA HIS A 29 6.53 2.19 -24.32
C HIS A 29 5.91 3.26 -25.21
N VAL A 30 5.62 4.44 -24.63
CA VAL A 30 4.85 5.51 -25.28
C VAL A 30 5.68 6.26 -26.32
N VAL A 31 6.92 6.59 -25.99
CA VAL A 31 7.81 7.42 -26.82
C VAL A 31 8.65 6.57 -27.77
N ASP A 32 9.22 5.46 -27.27
CA ASP A 32 10.13 4.63 -28.07
C ASP A 32 9.40 3.48 -28.79
N GLY A 33 8.09 3.31 -28.57
CA GLY A 33 7.24 2.32 -29.24
C GLY A 33 7.53 0.86 -28.87
N LEU A 34 8.29 0.62 -27.80
CA LEU A 34 8.61 -0.73 -27.34
C LEU A 34 7.36 -1.43 -26.79
N THR A 35 7.25 -2.75 -26.92
CA THR A 35 6.07 -3.48 -26.42
C THR A 35 5.95 -3.40 -24.90
N ALA A 36 4.72 -3.40 -24.37
CA ALA A 36 4.45 -3.45 -22.93
C ALA A 36 5.18 -4.63 -22.24
N THR A 37 5.20 -5.80 -22.90
CA THR A 37 5.92 -6.98 -22.40
C THR A 37 7.43 -6.72 -22.28
N SER A 38 8.06 -6.21 -23.34
CA SER A 38 9.51 -5.98 -23.35
C SER A 38 9.94 -4.92 -22.33
N VAL A 39 9.20 -3.81 -22.21
CA VAL A 39 9.59 -2.76 -21.26
C VAL A 39 9.38 -3.23 -19.81
N ALA A 40 8.31 -3.99 -19.54
CA ALA A 40 8.07 -4.53 -18.21
C ALA A 40 9.20 -5.47 -17.79
N GLU A 41 9.56 -6.43 -18.64
CA GLU A 41 10.66 -7.37 -18.37
C GLU A 41 11.99 -6.66 -18.15
N GLN A 42 12.33 -5.70 -19.02
CA GLN A 42 13.56 -4.93 -18.91
C GLN A 42 13.64 -4.13 -17.61
N HIS A 43 12.52 -3.57 -17.14
CA HIS A 43 12.44 -2.77 -15.91
C HIS A 43 12.14 -3.60 -14.65
N GLY A 44 12.05 -4.92 -14.77
CA GLY A 44 11.84 -5.83 -13.63
C GLY A 44 10.40 -5.90 -13.12
N TYR A 45 9.42 -5.60 -13.97
CA TYR A 45 8.00 -5.70 -13.68
C TYR A 45 7.34 -6.81 -14.51
N SER A 46 6.21 -7.32 -14.03
CA SER A 46 5.36 -8.18 -14.85
C SER A 46 4.53 -7.33 -15.81
N ARG A 47 4.05 -7.95 -16.91
CA ARG A 47 3.11 -7.30 -17.84
C ARG A 47 1.82 -6.83 -17.15
N ALA A 48 1.34 -7.57 -16.15
CA ALA A 48 0.18 -7.16 -15.37
C ALA A 48 0.48 -5.91 -14.53
N ALA A 49 1.65 -5.85 -13.90
CA ALA A 49 2.08 -4.68 -13.14
C ALA A 49 2.24 -3.44 -14.04
N PHE A 50 2.71 -3.61 -15.28
CA PHE A 50 2.78 -2.52 -16.26
C PHE A 50 1.44 -1.81 -16.42
N TYR A 51 0.36 -2.55 -16.65
CA TYR A 51 -0.96 -1.93 -16.86
C TYR A 51 -1.52 -1.28 -15.58
N LEU A 52 -1.30 -1.87 -14.41
CA LEU A 52 -1.68 -1.24 -13.14
C LEU A 52 -0.92 0.08 -12.90
N ILE A 53 0.36 0.13 -13.28
CA ILE A 53 1.19 1.32 -13.16
C ILE A 53 0.78 2.39 -14.19
N LEU A 54 0.47 1.98 -15.42
CA LEU A 54 -0.03 2.88 -16.47
C LEU A 54 -1.36 3.52 -16.05
N ASP A 55 -2.31 2.72 -15.58
CA ASP A 55 -3.62 3.19 -15.11
C ASP A 55 -3.46 4.21 -13.97
N ALA A 56 -2.64 3.88 -12.95
CA ALA A 56 -2.35 4.81 -11.86
C ALA A 56 -1.67 6.11 -12.34
N PHE A 57 -0.81 6.03 -13.36
CA PHE A 57 -0.18 7.20 -13.96
C PHE A 57 -1.17 8.05 -14.77
N GLU A 58 -2.10 7.43 -15.49
CA GLU A 58 -3.15 8.13 -16.24
C GLU A 58 -4.14 8.84 -15.29
N GLU A 59 -4.47 8.23 -14.15
CA GLU A 59 -5.36 8.81 -13.15
C GLU A 59 -4.70 9.95 -12.35
N ALA A 60 -3.43 9.80 -11.94
CA ALA A 60 -2.80 10.65 -10.93
C ALA A 60 -1.43 11.24 -11.35
N GLY A 61 -0.99 11.02 -12.59
CA GLY A 61 0.33 11.44 -13.07
C GLY A 61 1.46 10.84 -12.25
N MET A 62 2.50 11.63 -11.99
CA MET A 62 3.66 11.20 -11.19
C MET A 62 3.29 10.72 -9.78
N HIS A 63 2.19 11.20 -9.21
CA HIS A 63 1.72 10.72 -7.90
C HIS A 63 1.29 9.26 -7.93
N GLY A 64 0.76 8.77 -9.07
CA GLY A 64 0.41 7.37 -9.25
C GLY A 64 1.61 6.42 -9.31
N LEU A 65 2.81 6.94 -9.53
CA LEU A 65 4.04 6.14 -9.55
C LEU A 65 4.65 5.95 -8.16
N LEU A 66 4.23 6.75 -7.18
CA LEU A 66 4.65 6.57 -5.80
C LEU A 66 4.14 5.22 -5.30
N ASP A 67 4.99 4.48 -4.59
CA ASP A 67 4.48 3.34 -3.83
C ASP A 67 3.47 3.89 -2.81
N GLU A 68 2.27 3.30 -2.76
CA GLU A 68 1.36 3.58 -1.65
C GLU A 68 2.13 3.43 -0.35
N ARG A 69 1.93 4.35 0.59
CA ARG A 69 2.50 4.22 1.94
C ARG A 69 2.16 2.81 2.41
N ARG A 70 3.18 1.95 2.56
CA ARG A 70 3.09 0.68 3.27
C ARG A 70 2.89 0.97 4.75
N GLY A 71 1.76 1.59 5.07
CA GLY A 71 1.22 1.67 6.41
C GLY A 71 0.46 0.39 6.67
N ARG A 72 0.56 -0.12 7.89
CA ARG A 72 -0.37 -1.13 8.40
C ARG A 72 -1.78 -0.61 8.08
N ARG A 73 -2.49 -1.26 7.14
CA ARG A 73 -3.96 -1.13 7.05
C ARG A 73 -4.43 -1.30 8.49
N GLY A 74 -5.13 -0.30 9.03
CA GLY A 74 -5.40 -0.15 10.46
C GLY A 74 -5.87 -1.46 11.10
N PRO A 75 -5.86 -1.59 12.45
CA PRO A 75 -6.12 -2.86 13.12
C PRO A 75 -7.32 -3.58 12.50
N VAL A 76 -7.08 -4.66 11.75
CA VAL A 76 -8.11 -5.32 10.90
C VAL A 76 -9.33 -5.76 11.73
N LYS A 77 -9.13 -5.90 13.04
CA LYS A 77 -10.11 -6.30 14.04
C LYS A 77 -10.89 -5.14 14.69
N LEU A 78 -10.59 -3.88 14.39
CA LEU A 78 -11.38 -2.71 14.83
C LEU A 78 -12.31 -2.30 13.69
N THR A 79 -13.31 -3.13 13.43
CA THR A 79 -14.35 -2.80 12.45
C THR A 79 -15.22 -1.63 12.93
N PRO A 80 -15.99 -0.96 12.05
CA PRO A 80 -16.89 0.12 12.44
C PRO A 80 -17.83 -0.26 13.59
N GLU A 81 -18.34 -1.50 13.59
CA GLU A 81 -19.24 -2.03 14.61
C GLU A 81 -18.55 -2.17 15.97
N VAL A 82 -17.28 -2.61 15.98
CA VAL A 82 -16.47 -2.69 17.19
C VAL A 82 -16.16 -1.30 17.75
N LEU A 83 -15.86 -0.33 16.87
CA LEU A 83 -15.61 1.06 17.29
C LEU A 83 -16.88 1.71 17.86
N GLN A 84 -18.04 1.48 17.23
CA GLN A 84 -19.33 1.94 17.73
C GLN A 84 -19.62 1.35 19.11
N PHE A 85 -19.45 0.03 19.26
CA PHE A 85 -19.60 -0.63 20.55
C PHE A 85 -18.71 0.00 21.64
N LEU A 86 -17.42 0.18 21.34
CA LEU A 86 -16.46 0.78 22.27
C LEU A 86 -16.81 2.22 22.64
N SER A 87 -17.37 3.00 21.71
CA SER A 87 -17.79 4.39 21.97
C SER A 87 -19.04 4.49 22.86
N SER A 88 -19.94 3.51 22.79
CA SER A 88 -21.17 3.43 23.60
C SER A 88 -20.99 2.74 24.95
N ALA A 89 -19.83 2.11 25.19
CA ALA A 89 -19.58 1.33 26.39
C ALA A 89 -19.33 2.23 27.61
N ASP A 90 -19.67 1.74 28.80
CA ASP A 90 -19.46 2.45 30.07
C ASP A 90 -17.99 2.89 30.21
N PRO A 91 -17.73 4.19 30.43
CA PRO A 91 -16.38 4.74 30.55
C PRO A 91 -15.51 4.07 31.61
N THR A 92 -16.12 3.52 32.66
CA THR A 92 -15.44 2.92 33.82
C THR A 92 -14.93 1.50 33.56
N LEU A 93 -15.39 0.85 32.47
CA LEU A 93 -14.97 -0.51 32.15
C LEU A 93 -13.50 -0.57 31.74
N SER A 94 -12.79 -1.58 32.24
CA SER A 94 -11.40 -1.83 31.87
C SER A 94 -11.29 -2.36 30.44
N GLY A 95 -10.15 -2.10 29.77
CA GLY A 95 -9.89 -2.62 28.43
C GLY A 95 -9.92 -4.15 28.35
N ALA A 96 -9.62 -4.85 29.44
CA ALA A 96 -9.70 -6.31 29.52
C ALA A 96 -11.16 -6.81 29.52
N ARG A 97 -12.07 -6.15 30.26
CA ARG A 97 -13.49 -6.50 30.24
C ARG A 97 -14.13 -6.22 28.89
N LEU A 98 -13.79 -5.10 28.28
CA LEU A 98 -14.28 -4.76 26.94
C LEU A 98 -13.76 -5.73 25.88
N ALA A 99 -12.50 -6.18 25.98
CA ALA A 99 -11.98 -7.21 25.09
C ALA A 99 -12.76 -8.54 25.19
N ALA A 100 -13.09 -8.98 26.41
CA ALA A 100 -13.89 -10.18 26.63
C ALA A 100 -15.30 -10.04 26.04
N GLN A 101 -15.96 -8.89 26.24
CA GLN A 101 -17.28 -8.62 25.65
C GLN A 101 -17.23 -8.57 24.12
N ILE A 102 -16.13 -8.07 23.53
CA ILE A 102 -15.97 -8.06 22.07
C ILE A 102 -15.78 -9.48 21.53
N GLU A 103 -15.04 -10.32 22.24
CA GLU A 103 -14.87 -11.72 21.88
C GLU A 103 -16.20 -12.49 21.97
N GLU A 104 -16.98 -12.28 23.02
CA GLU A 104 -18.30 -12.89 23.20
C GLU A 104 -19.32 -12.42 22.14
N ARG A 105 -19.36 -11.12 21.84
CA ARG A 105 -20.38 -10.53 20.97
C ARG A 105 -20.04 -10.59 19.48
N PHE A 106 -18.76 -10.46 19.12
CA PHE A 106 -18.31 -10.34 17.73
C PHE A 106 -17.38 -11.49 17.30
N GLY A 107 -17.00 -12.40 18.20
CA GLY A 107 -16.04 -13.46 17.91
C GLY A 107 -14.62 -12.95 17.66
N LEU A 108 -14.32 -11.71 18.06
CA LEU A 108 -13.06 -11.03 17.77
C LEU A 108 -12.18 -10.93 19.01
N SER A 109 -11.13 -11.76 19.07
CA SER A 109 -10.14 -11.65 20.14
C SER A 109 -9.24 -10.43 19.93
N LEU A 110 -9.38 -9.43 20.82
CA LEU A 110 -8.57 -8.21 20.88
C LEU A 110 -7.73 -8.17 22.16
N HIS A 111 -6.48 -7.72 22.05
CA HIS A 111 -5.66 -7.47 23.24
C HIS A 111 -6.15 -6.20 23.98
N ARG A 112 -6.15 -6.20 25.32
CA ARG A 112 -6.60 -5.06 26.15
C ARG A 112 -6.00 -3.71 25.73
N ARG A 113 -4.71 -3.68 25.38
CA ARG A 113 -4.00 -2.47 24.93
C ARG A 113 -4.56 -1.91 23.61
N THR A 114 -5.07 -2.77 22.72
CA THR A 114 -5.73 -2.33 21.48
C THR A 114 -7.04 -1.62 21.79
N VAL A 115 -7.80 -2.16 22.76
CA VAL A 115 -9.07 -1.57 23.22
C VAL A 115 -8.83 -0.24 23.95
N GLU A 116 -7.87 -0.21 24.87
CA GLU A 116 -7.47 1.01 25.58
C GLU A 116 -7.02 2.11 24.61
N ARG A 117 -6.26 1.75 23.57
CA ARG A 117 -5.84 2.69 22.53
C ARG A 117 -6.99 3.18 21.65
N ALA A 118 -7.99 2.34 21.38
CA ALA A 118 -9.14 2.70 20.56
C ALA A 118 -10.12 3.64 21.29
N ARG A 119 -10.06 3.71 22.62
CA ARG A 119 -10.86 4.63 23.45
C ARG A 119 -10.18 5.98 23.74
N ARG A 120 -8.92 6.16 23.33
CA ARG A 120 -8.19 7.43 23.45
C ARG A 120 -8.42 8.27 22.20
#